data_AF-A0A8T4E4J7-F1
#
_entry.id   AF-A0A8T4E4J7-F1
#
_cell.length_a   1.000
_cell.length_b   1.000
_cell.length_c   1.000
_cell.angle_alpha   90.00
_cell.angle_beta   90.00
_cell.angle_gamma   90.00
#
_symmetry.space_group_name_H-M   'P 1'
#
loop_
_entity.id
_entity.type
_entity.pdbx_description
1 polymer ?
#
loop_
_entity_poly.entity_id
_entity_poly.type
_entity_poly.pdbx_seq_one_letter_code
_entity_poly.pdbx_strand_id
1 'polypeptide(L)'
;MDERLTAREIGAYIELRKKVAEEEYKLEYIKNKAGEHSALVREIEEDLHDSRSKLKIIEGKLEGRRMKVIVPNQKKIDEIGEMVARLPKDEVQDAMRNKEGDIYLYLAERGKIMRRNLENKNEIGKLNILLAGSEKDVKECVGEALRHGEPGDSSADFGGEKGKKIVRLLNRVGIRCKESGGRLVKCTDDLDEGRVVVNNEYFWIPKSKLPDFTENEKELAKVSVQLQIKNAEMQAITFNEAQQEEFKELQAQYMDHLKARREAIGSEEEELHLSI
;
A
#
# COMPACT_ATOMS: atom_id res chain seq x y z
N MET A 1 12.15 -1.26 -24.59
CA MET A 1 11.20 -1.61 -23.51
C MET A 1 11.07 -0.38 -22.65
N ASP A 2 9.86 0.06 -22.34
CA ASP A 2 9.63 1.30 -21.59
C ASP A 2 10.13 1.11 -20.14
N GLU A 3 11.31 1.64 -19.82
CA GLU A 3 11.99 1.51 -18.52
C GLU A 3 11.39 2.44 -17.45
N ARG A 4 10.09 2.73 -17.53
CA ARG A 4 9.43 3.61 -16.57
C ARG A 4 9.35 2.92 -15.22
N LEU A 5 9.63 3.71 -14.17
CA LEU A 5 9.35 3.34 -12.79
C LEU A 5 8.02 3.96 -12.39
N THR A 6 7.09 3.13 -11.96
CA THR A 6 5.72 3.51 -11.59
C THR A 6 5.48 3.45 -10.08
N ALA A 7 4.45 4.14 -9.61
CA ALA A 7 4.06 4.09 -8.20
C ALA A 7 3.70 2.66 -7.75
N ARG A 8 3.11 1.87 -8.65
CA ARG A 8 2.79 0.45 -8.44
C ARG A 8 4.04 -0.40 -8.24
N GLU A 9 5.11 -0.16 -9.00
CA GLU A 9 6.37 -0.89 -8.82
C GLU A 9 7.04 -0.56 -7.48
N ILE A 10 6.97 0.70 -7.02
CA ILE A 10 7.43 1.05 -5.67
C ILE A 10 6.54 0.39 -4.60
N GLY A 11 5.23 0.34 -4.83
CA GLY A 11 4.31 -0.40 -3.98
C GLY A 11 4.65 -1.90 -3.90
N ALA A 12 4.96 -2.52 -5.04
CA ALA A 12 5.41 -3.90 -5.14
C ALA A 12 6.77 -4.10 -4.45
N TYR A 13 7.70 -3.15 -4.54
CA TYR A 13 8.95 -3.18 -3.78
C TYR A 13 8.72 -3.22 -2.27
N ILE A 14 7.82 -2.39 -1.75
CA ILE A 14 7.45 -2.38 -0.31
C ILE A 14 6.87 -3.74 0.10
N GLU A 15 5.97 -4.30 -0.71
CA GLU A 15 5.35 -5.59 -0.46
C GLU A 15 6.34 -6.75 -0.52
N LEU A 16 7.17 -6.82 -1.56
CA LEU A 16 8.20 -7.85 -1.73
C LEU A 16 9.23 -7.81 -0.60
N ARG A 17 9.65 -6.61 -0.17
CA ARG A 17 10.55 -6.48 0.98
C ARG A 17 9.96 -7.04 2.27
N LYS A 18 8.66 -6.82 2.50
CA LYS A 18 7.95 -7.42 3.64
C LYS A 18 7.88 -8.94 3.48
N LYS A 19 7.48 -9.42 2.30
CA LYS A 19 7.34 -10.85 1.99
C LYS A 19 8.66 -11.61 2.20
N VAL A 20 9.77 -11.09 1.66
CA VAL A 20 11.11 -11.65 1.84
C VAL A 20 11.47 -11.76 3.33
N ALA A 21 11.26 -10.70 4.12
CA ALA A 21 11.55 -10.74 5.55
C ALA A 21 10.67 -11.75 6.33
N GLU A 22 9.40 -11.90 5.95
CA GLU A 22 8.49 -12.88 6.55
C GLU A 22 8.86 -14.32 6.18
N GLU A 23 9.26 -14.56 4.93
CA GLU A 23 9.71 -15.86 4.43
C GLU A 23 11.04 -16.27 5.07
N GLU A 24 11.99 -15.34 5.20
CA GLU A 24 13.26 -15.57 5.91
C GLU A 24 13.03 -15.98 7.38
N TYR A 25 12.15 -15.26 8.08
CA TYR A 25 11.78 -15.61 9.45
C TYR A 25 11.09 -16.97 9.54
N LYS A 26 10.13 -17.24 8.63
CA LYS A 26 9.39 -18.52 8.57
C LYS A 26 10.35 -19.68 8.29
N LEU A 27 11.31 -19.48 7.38
CA LEU A 27 12.34 -20.45 7.03
C LEU A 27 13.21 -20.78 8.25
N GLU A 28 13.72 -19.77 8.94
CA GLU A 28 14.53 -19.97 10.16
C GLU A 28 13.74 -20.72 11.23
N TYR A 29 12.50 -20.32 11.49
CA TYR A 29 11.65 -20.96 12.49
C TYR A 29 11.37 -22.44 12.16
N ILE A 30 11.08 -22.77 10.91
CA ILE A 30 10.80 -24.16 10.49
C ILE A 30 12.07 -25.00 10.51
N LYS A 31 13.21 -24.46 10.09
CA LYS A 31 14.51 -25.17 10.20
C LYS A 31 14.79 -25.57 11.65
N ASN A 32 14.52 -24.66 12.60
CA ASN A 32 14.71 -24.91 14.03
C ASN A 32 13.72 -25.94 14.63
N LYS A 33 12.50 -26.07 14.08
CA LYS A 33 11.46 -26.97 14.63
C LYS A 33 11.32 -28.31 13.92
N ALA A 34 11.36 -28.31 12.59
CA ALA A 34 11.04 -29.45 11.73
C ALA A 34 12.28 -30.05 11.03
N GLY A 35 13.45 -29.43 11.18
CA GLY A 35 14.70 -29.84 10.56
C GLY A 35 14.89 -29.27 9.15
N GLU A 36 16.16 -29.17 8.75
CA GLU A 36 16.59 -28.46 7.53
C GLU A 36 16.16 -29.11 6.21
N HIS A 37 15.67 -30.36 6.23
CA HIS A 37 15.36 -31.13 5.02
C HIS A 37 13.87 -31.43 4.83
N SER A 38 12.98 -30.77 5.58
CA SER A 38 11.54 -30.93 5.37
C SER A 38 11.12 -30.42 3.99
N ALA A 39 10.10 -31.02 3.38
CA ALA A 39 9.55 -30.56 2.10
C ALA A 39 9.10 -29.08 2.17
N LEU A 40 8.58 -28.67 3.34
CA LEU A 40 8.16 -27.30 3.62
C LEU A 40 9.32 -26.30 3.61
N VAL A 41 10.53 -26.70 4.02
CA VAL A 41 11.72 -25.85 3.91
C VAL A 41 12.05 -25.56 2.45
N ARG A 42 11.98 -26.56 1.57
CA ARG A 42 12.25 -26.40 0.14
C ARG A 42 11.24 -25.49 -0.55
N GLU A 43 9.95 -25.67 -0.25
CA GLU A 43 8.87 -24.82 -0.76
C GLU A 43 9.11 -23.33 -0.40
N ILE A 44 9.46 -23.06 0.86
CA ILE A 44 9.75 -21.68 1.31
C ILE A 44 11.03 -21.14 0.67
N GLU A 45 12.06 -21.97 0.46
CA GLU A 45 13.29 -21.56 -0.23
C GLU A 45 13.03 -21.19 -1.71
N GLU A 46 12.15 -21.93 -2.39
CA GLU A 46 11.71 -21.62 -3.75
C GLU A 46 10.91 -20.30 -3.80
N ASP A 47 9.91 -20.14 -2.93
CA ASP A 47 9.14 -18.89 -2.81
C ASP A 47 10.03 -17.68 -2.50
N LEU A 48 11.00 -17.85 -1.60
CA LEU A 48 11.95 -16.80 -1.22
C LEU A 48 12.88 -16.45 -2.39
N HIS A 49 13.31 -17.44 -3.18
CA HIS A 49 14.12 -17.22 -4.37
C HIS A 49 13.36 -16.39 -5.42
N ASP A 50 12.10 -16.72 -5.66
CA ASP A 50 11.23 -16.00 -6.58
C ASP A 50 10.98 -14.56 -6.12
N SER A 51 10.67 -14.37 -4.83
CA SER A 51 10.46 -13.06 -4.23
C SER A 51 11.71 -12.18 -4.31
N ARG A 52 12.89 -12.73 -4.02
CA ARG A 52 14.19 -12.03 -4.14
C ARG A 52 14.51 -11.67 -5.59
N SER A 53 14.23 -12.56 -6.54
CA SER A 53 14.48 -12.30 -7.96
C SER A 53 13.63 -11.13 -8.48
N LYS A 54 12.34 -11.10 -8.13
CA LYS A 54 11.43 -9.98 -8.45
C LYS A 54 11.88 -8.67 -7.77
N LEU A 55 12.29 -8.74 -6.51
CA LEU A 55 12.78 -7.59 -5.76
C LEU A 55 14.01 -6.98 -6.44
N LYS A 56 14.99 -7.81 -6.83
CA LYS A 56 16.23 -7.39 -7.48
C LYS A 56 15.99 -6.65 -8.80
N ILE A 57 14.97 -7.03 -9.57
CA ILE A 57 14.59 -6.32 -10.80
C ILE A 57 14.17 -4.87 -10.49
N ILE A 58 13.36 -4.67 -9.45
CA ILE A 58 12.90 -3.33 -9.05
C ILE A 58 14.05 -2.53 -8.44
N GLU A 59 14.90 -3.16 -7.62
CA GLU A 59 16.11 -2.53 -7.06
C GLU A 59 17.05 -2.02 -8.15
N GLY A 60 17.26 -2.79 -9.22
CA GLY A 60 18.06 -2.34 -10.37
C GLY A 60 17.48 -1.10 -11.06
N LYS A 61 16.15 -1.00 -11.18
CA LYS A 61 15.47 0.21 -11.71
C LYS A 61 15.64 1.41 -10.78
N LEU A 62 15.54 1.20 -9.47
CA LEU A 62 15.74 2.25 -8.46
C LEU A 62 17.19 2.75 -8.46
N GLU A 63 18.16 1.84 -8.52
CA GLU A 63 19.59 2.14 -8.55
C GLU A 63 19.98 2.92 -9.81
N GLY A 64 19.52 2.47 -10.99
CA GLY A 64 19.73 3.17 -12.26
C GLY A 64 19.22 4.62 -12.26
N ARG A 65 18.23 4.92 -11.40
CA ARG A 65 17.64 6.25 -11.21
C ARG A 65 18.15 6.98 -9.97
N ARG A 66 19.13 6.42 -9.24
CA ARG A 66 19.67 6.94 -7.97
C ARG A 66 18.57 7.27 -6.96
N MET A 67 17.52 6.46 -6.96
CA MET A 67 16.32 6.69 -6.17
C MET A 67 16.34 5.80 -4.93
N LYS A 68 16.23 6.43 -3.76
CA LYS A 68 16.03 5.71 -2.48
C LYS A 68 14.56 5.81 -2.10
N VAL A 69 13.90 4.67 -1.94
CA VAL A 69 12.52 4.63 -1.43
C VAL A 69 12.53 5.00 0.06
N ILE A 70 11.78 6.04 0.40
CA ILE A 70 11.57 6.50 1.77
C ILE A 70 10.15 6.12 2.19
N VAL A 71 10.00 5.48 3.34
CA VAL A 71 8.72 5.09 3.91
C VAL A 71 8.46 5.83 5.24
N PRO A 72 7.20 6.06 5.63
CA PRO A 72 6.87 6.70 6.89
C PRO A 72 7.41 5.95 8.11
N ASN A 73 7.86 6.69 9.13
CA ASN A 73 8.36 6.21 10.42
C ASN A 73 9.57 5.26 10.31
N GLN A 74 10.37 5.36 9.23
CA GLN A 74 11.53 4.48 9.02
C GLN A 74 12.49 4.49 10.22
N LYS A 75 12.76 5.67 10.81
CA LYS A 75 13.66 5.80 11.96
C LYS A 75 13.19 4.95 13.15
N LYS A 76 11.88 5.00 13.45
CA LYS A 76 11.28 4.23 14.53
C LYS A 76 11.29 2.72 14.26
N ILE A 77 11.09 2.31 13.00
CA ILE A 77 11.23 0.90 12.59
C ILE A 77 12.67 0.42 12.82
N ASP A 78 13.65 1.23 12.44
CA ASP A 78 15.07 0.92 12.59
C ASP A 78 15.47 0.84 14.07
N GLU A 79 15.06 1.80 14.89
CA GLU A 79 15.30 1.82 16.34
C GLU A 79 14.73 0.56 17.04
N ILE A 80 13.49 0.17 16.70
CA ILE A 80 12.89 -1.06 17.23
C ILE A 80 13.66 -2.29 16.72
N GLY A 81 14.07 -2.30 15.44
CA GLY A 81 14.84 -3.38 14.85
C GLY A 81 16.18 -3.59 15.53
N GLU A 82 16.93 -2.52 15.79
CA GLU A 82 18.21 -2.56 16.49
C GLU A 82 18.07 -3.01 17.94
N MET A 83 17.04 -2.55 18.64
CA MET A 83 16.74 -2.99 20.00
C MET A 83 16.45 -4.49 20.04
N VAL A 84 15.57 -4.99 19.17
CA VAL A 84 15.21 -6.41 19.11
C VAL A 84 16.41 -7.28 18.72
N ALA A 85 17.28 -6.81 17.83
CA ALA A 85 18.47 -7.54 17.41
C ALA A 85 19.50 -7.75 18.54
N ARG A 86 19.43 -6.95 19.62
CA ARG A 86 20.31 -7.07 20.80
C ARG A 86 19.77 -8.05 21.85
N LEU A 87 18.51 -8.49 21.73
CA LEU A 87 17.87 -9.37 22.68
C LEU A 87 18.12 -10.85 22.35
N PRO A 88 18.17 -11.74 23.36
CA PRO A 88 18.21 -13.18 23.13
C PRO A 88 17.01 -13.65 22.31
N LYS A 89 17.23 -14.54 21.33
CA LYS A 89 16.17 -15.04 20.44
C LYS A 89 15.03 -15.71 21.20
N ASP A 90 15.35 -16.43 22.28
CA ASP A 90 14.36 -17.15 23.09
C ASP A 90 13.41 -16.18 23.81
N GLU A 91 13.93 -15.07 24.35
CA GLU A 91 13.10 -14.01 24.98
C GLU A 91 12.15 -13.37 23.98
N VAL A 92 12.62 -13.12 22.75
CA VAL A 92 11.79 -12.56 21.67
C VAL A 92 10.67 -13.55 21.28
N GLN A 93 10.99 -14.84 21.18
CA GLN A 93 10.01 -15.88 20.88
C GLN A 93 8.97 -16.03 22.00
N ASP A 94 9.41 -16.01 23.26
CA ASP A 94 8.52 -16.10 24.42
C ASP A 94 7.61 -14.87 24.53
N ALA A 95 8.13 -13.66 24.31
CA ALA A 95 7.31 -12.46 24.24
C ALA A 95 6.26 -12.53 23.12
N MET A 96 6.64 -13.01 21.94
CA MET A 96 5.72 -13.20 20.81
C MET A 96 4.65 -14.27 21.07
N ARG A 97 5.00 -15.33 21.82
CA ARG A 97 4.08 -16.41 22.18
C ARG A 97 3.07 -15.97 23.23
N ASN A 98 3.54 -15.28 24.27
CA ASN A 98 2.72 -14.85 25.41
C ASN A 98 1.97 -13.54 25.13
N LYS A 99 2.40 -12.77 24.12
CA LYS A 99 1.81 -11.48 23.74
C LYS A 99 1.81 -10.45 24.88
N GLU A 100 2.84 -10.48 25.71
CA GLU A 100 2.97 -9.66 26.91
C GLU A 100 4.40 -9.11 27.02
N GLY A 101 4.54 -8.05 27.83
CA GLY A 101 5.83 -7.39 28.10
C GLY A 101 6.27 -6.39 27.02
N ASP A 102 7.32 -5.64 27.35
CA ASP A 102 7.80 -4.51 26.54
C ASP A 102 8.27 -4.95 25.14
N ILE A 103 8.95 -6.10 25.04
CA ILE A 103 9.42 -6.67 23.76
C ILE A 103 8.24 -6.86 22.80
N TYR A 104 7.14 -7.45 23.28
CA TYR A 104 5.94 -7.64 22.47
C TYR A 104 5.32 -6.30 22.09
N LEU A 105 5.24 -5.33 23.00
CA LEU A 105 4.69 -4.00 22.71
C LEU A 105 5.48 -3.30 21.60
N TYR A 106 6.81 -3.35 21.64
CA TYR A 106 7.66 -2.79 20.57
C TYR A 106 7.46 -3.51 19.23
N LEU A 107 7.40 -4.84 19.23
CA LEU A 107 7.15 -5.63 18.02
C LEU A 107 5.74 -5.36 17.44
N ALA A 108 4.74 -5.24 18.30
CA ALA A 108 3.37 -4.89 17.93
C ALA A 108 3.30 -3.48 17.34
N GLU A 109 4.02 -2.52 17.92
CA GLU A 109 4.13 -1.17 17.39
C GLU A 109 4.80 -1.15 16.00
N ARG A 110 5.95 -1.83 15.85
CA ARG A 110 6.61 -2.00 14.55
C ARG A 110 5.67 -2.65 13.53
N GLY A 111 4.95 -3.70 13.92
CA GLY A 111 3.96 -4.38 13.08
C GLY A 111 2.83 -3.46 12.63
N LYS A 112 2.33 -2.60 13.53
CA LYS A 112 1.31 -1.59 13.22
C LYS A 112 1.81 -0.58 12.18
N ILE A 113 3.03 -0.08 12.33
CA ILE A 113 3.65 0.84 11.36
C ILE A 113 3.83 0.15 10.01
N MET A 114 4.41 -1.05 9.98
CA MET A 114 4.63 -1.81 8.74
C MET A 114 3.32 -2.14 8.02
N ARG A 115 2.28 -2.52 8.76
CA ARG A 115 0.93 -2.74 8.20
C ARG A 115 0.40 -1.47 7.54
N ARG A 116 0.47 -0.32 8.23
CA ARG A 116 0.04 0.96 7.67
C ARG A 116 0.81 1.34 6.41
N ASN A 117 2.12 1.10 6.39
CA ASN A 117 2.94 1.34 5.21
C ASN A 117 2.55 0.43 4.04
N LEU A 118 2.18 -0.83 4.30
CA LEU A 118 1.67 -1.75 3.28
C LEU A 118 0.30 -1.30 2.74
N GLU A 119 -0.63 -0.91 3.60
CA GLU A 119 -1.94 -0.39 3.20
C GLU A 119 -1.80 0.88 2.33
N ASN A 120 -0.80 1.71 2.61
CA ASN A 120 -0.55 2.96 1.90
C ASN A 120 0.56 2.84 0.83
N LYS A 121 0.95 1.62 0.43
CA LYS A 121 2.12 1.38 -0.45
C LYS A 121 2.06 2.17 -1.77
N ASN A 122 0.88 2.33 -2.35
CA ASN A 122 0.67 3.10 -3.58
C ASN A 122 0.88 4.60 -3.36
N GLU A 123 0.36 5.16 -2.26
CA GLU A 123 0.56 6.58 -1.93
C GLU A 123 2.02 6.89 -1.59
N ILE A 124 2.70 5.96 -0.91
CA ILE A 124 4.15 6.03 -0.69
C ILE A 124 4.89 6.01 -2.03
N GLY A 125 4.49 5.16 -2.97
CA GLY A 125 5.04 5.12 -4.32
C GLY A 125 4.86 6.43 -5.08
N LYS A 126 3.62 6.96 -5.11
CA LYS A 126 3.27 8.27 -5.72
C LYS A 126 4.13 9.39 -5.13
N LEU A 127 4.29 9.42 -3.80
CA LEU A 127 5.10 10.42 -3.11
C LEU A 127 6.58 10.31 -3.49
N ASN A 128 7.14 9.11 -3.46
CA ASN A 128 8.55 8.89 -3.81
C ASN A 128 8.86 9.29 -5.26
N ILE A 129 7.94 9.04 -6.21
CA ILE A 129 8.06 9.51 -7.59
C ILE A 129 8.05 11.03 -7.69
N LEU A 130 7.10 11.69 -7.02
CA LEU A 130 7.04 13.16 -7.03
C LEU A 130 8.31 13.77 -6.43
N LEU A 131 8.82 13.19 -5.34
CA LEU A 131 10.06 13.62 -4.70
C LEU A 131 11.27 13.42 -5.60
N ALA A 132 11.36 12.33 -6.37
CA ALA A 132 12.47 12.12 -7.28
C ALA A 132 12.65 13.29 -8.28
N GLY A 133 11.55 13.91 -8.72
CA GLY A 133 11.57 15.10 -9.58
C GLY A 133 11.51 16.45 -8.86
N SER A 134 11.57 16.50 -7.52
CA SER A 134 11.51 17.77 -6.75
C SER A 134 12.88 18.42 -6.56
N GLU A 135 12.90 19.67 -6.12
CA GLU A 135 14.11 20.34 -5.68
C GLU A 135 14.68 19.67 -4.42
N LYS A 136 16.00 19.82 -4.22
CA LYS A 136 16.73 19.17 -3.11
C LYS A 136 16.13 19.50 -1.75
N ASP A 137 15.81 20.77 -1.50
CA ASP A 137 15.29 21.23 -0.20
C ASP A 137 13.92 20.61 0.12
N VAL A 138 13.05 20.49 -0.89
CA VAL A 138 11.76 19.77 -0.76
C VAL A 138 11.99 18.28 -0.49
N LYS A 139 12.94 17.63 -1.19
CA LYS A 139 13.28 16.21 -0.95
C LYS A 139 13.77 15.99 0.47
N GLU A 140 14.63 16.87 0.97
CA GLU A 140 15.18 16.78 2.31
C GLU A 140 14.11 17.03 3.37
N CYS A 141 13.32 18.11 3.23
CA CYS A 141 12.23 18.43 4.15
C CYS A 141 11.18 17.30 4.23
N VAL A 142 10.71 16.81 3.08
CA VAL A 142 9.73 15.71 3.05
C VAL A 142 10.36 14.38 3.46
N GLY A 143 11.62 14.13 3.11
CA GLY A 143 12.36 12.93 3.48
C GLY A 143 12.55 12.82 5.00
N GLU A 144 12.90 13.92 5.67
CA GLU A 144 12.92 14.00 7.13
C GLU A 144 11.54 13.74 7.72
N ALA A 145 10.51 14.40 7.19
CA ALA A 145 9.15 14.20 7.69
C ALA A 145 8.69 12.75 7.57
N LEU A 146 9.02 12.08 6.46
CA LEU A 146 8.75 10.65 6.29
C LEU A 146 9.55 9.78 7.27
N ARG A 147 10.86 10.01 7.40
CA ARG A 147 11.71 9.22 8.30
C ARG A 147 11.23 9.26 9.75
N HIS A 148 10.82 10.44 10.21
CA HIS A 148 10.36 10.69 11.58
C HIS A 148 8.86 10.40 11.78
N GLY A 149 8.07 10.40 10.71
CA GLY A 149 6.62 10.21 10.77
C GLY A 149 5.83 11.47 11.16
N GLU A 150 6.47 12.63 11.20
CA GLU A 150 5.87 13.92 11.51
C GLU A 150 6.55 15.06 10.74
N PRO A 151 5.86 16.16 10.43
CA PRO A 151 6.48 17.29 9.74
C PRO A 151 7.61 17.89 10.57
N GLY A 152 8.77 18.13 9.94
CA GLY A 152 9.90 18.83 10.56
C GLY A 152 9.84 20.35 10.37
N ASP A 153 10.67 21.08 11.12
CA ASP A 153 10.74 22.55 11.08
C ASP A 153 11.48 23.13 9.84
N SER A 154 11.83 22.30 8.86
CA SER A 154 12.60 22.71 7.68
C SER A 154 11.75 23.54 6.71
N SER A 155 12.29 24.69 6.27
CA SER A 155 11.71 25.49 5.20
C SER A 155 12.06 24.94 3.83
N ALA A 156 11.08 24.82 2.96
CA ALA A 156 11.23 24.51 1.55
C ALA A 156 10.08 25.14 0.76
N ASP A 157 10.33 25.55 -0.49
CA ASP A 157 9.27 26.09 -1.33
C ASP A 157 8.36 24.96 -1.85
N PHE A 158 7.16 24.88 -1.29
CA PHE A 158 6.09 23.97 -1.71
C PHE A 158 5.14 24.63 -2.71
N GLY A 159 5.51 25.75 -3.32
CA GLY A 159 4.67 26.51 -4.24
C GLY A 159 4.05 25.69 -5.37
N GLY A 160 2.86 26.11 -5.80
CA GLY A 160 2.15 25.56 -6.96
C GLY A 160 1.40 24.24 -6.71
N GLU A 161 0.96 23.59 -7.79
CA GLU A 161 0.18 22.35 -7.71
C GLU A 161 0.97 21.18 -7.15
N LYS A 162 2.28 21.13 -7.41
CA LYS A 162 3.12 20.01 -7.01
C LYS A 162 3.25 19.91 -5.49
N GLY A 163 3.46 21.02 -4.80
CA GLY A 163 3.53 20.99 -3.33
C GLY A 163 2.17 20.68 -2.70
N LYS A 164 1.06 21.16 -3.26
CA LYS A 164 -0.30 20.73 -2.85
C LYS A 164 -0.46 19.21 -2.96
N LYS A 165 0.01 18.60 -4.04
CA LYS A 165 0.01 17.13 -4.23
C LYS A 165 0.89 16.43 -3.19
N ILE A 166 2.09 16.94 -2.90
CA ILE A 166 2.99 16.39 -1.86
C ILE A 166 2.32 16.43 -0.48
N VAL A 167 1.74 17.57 -0.09
CA VAL A 167 1.05 17.73 1.20
C VAL A 167 -0.15 16.78 1.29
N ARG A 168 -0.96 16.66 0.23
CA ARG A 168 -2.09 15.71 0.18
C ARG A 168 -1.60 14.28 0.39
N LEU A 169 -0.55 13.85 -0.31
CA LEU A 169 0.03 12.51 -0.17
C LEU A 169 0.64 12.25 1.22
N LEU A 170 1.32 13.24 1.80
CA LEU A 170 1.83 13.16 3.18
C LEU A 170 0.72 12.85 4.18
N ASN A 171 -0.40 13.56 4.07
CA ASN A 171 -1.56 13.32 4.90
C ASN A 171 -2.15 11.92 4.69
N ARG A 172 -2.23 11.44 3.44
CA ARG A 172 -2.72 10.08 3.11
C ARG A 172 -1.83 8.98 3.69
N VAL A 173 -0.51 9.15 3.67
CA VAL A 173 0.42 8.20 4.30
C VAL A 173 0.50 8.33 5.82
N GLY A 174 -0.17 9.34 6.39
CA GLY A 174 -0.37 9.48 7.83
C GLY A 174 0.43 10.57 8.53
N ILE A 175 1.13 11.42 7.76
CA ILE A 175 1.89 12.56 8.25
C ILE A 175 0.99 13.77 8.14
N ARG A 176 0.33 14.13 9.25
CA ARG A 176 -0.64 15.21 9.29
C ARG A 176 0.07 16.57 9.21
N CYS A 177 -0.02 17.22 8.07
CA CYS A 177 0.65 18.49 7.82
C CYS A 177 -0.12 19.40 6.86
N LYS A 178 0.16 20.70 6.94
CA LYS A 178 -0.22 21.70 5.95
C LYS A 178 0.98 22.54 5.54
N GLU A 179 0.89 23.16 4.38
CA GLU A 179 1.87 24.18 3.96
C GLU A 179 1.49 25.51 4.60
N SER A 180 2.47 26.20 5.18
CA SER A 180 2.31 27.55 5.69
C SER A 180 3.63 28.31 5.57
N GLY A 181 3.68 29.31 4.69
CA GLY A 181 4.84 30.19 4.55
C GLY A 181 6.11 29.45 4.10
N GLY A 182 5.98 28.47 3.20
CA GLY A 182 7.11 27.66 2.73
C GLY A 182 7.61 26.66 3.77
N ARG A 183 6.75 26.20 4.68
CA ARG A 183 7.07 25.19 5.69
C ARG A 183 5.96 24.16 5.79
N LEU A 184 6.34 22.92 6.09
CA LEU A 184 5.40 21.90 6.53
C LEU A 184 5.16 22.08 8.02
N VAL A 185 3.93 22.43 8.39
CA VAL A 185 3.54 22.55 9.79
C VAL A 185 2.55 21.47 10.14
N LYS A 186 2.64 20.94 11.37
CA LYS A 186 1.69 19.96 11.88
C LYS A 186 0.27 20.54 11.87
N CYS A 187 -0.69 19.74 11.41
CA CYS A 187 -2.10 20.11 11.46
C CYS A 187 -2.91 18.97 12.08
N THR A 188 -4.07 19.32 12.62
CA THR A 188 -5.09 18.37 13.11
C THR A 188 -6.28 18.29 12.18
N ASP A 189 -6.25 19.04 11.07
CA ASP A 189 -7.34 19.12 10.12
C ASP A 189 -7.52 17.75 9.46
N ASP A 190 -8.77 17.30 9.42
CA ASP A 190 -9.10 16.10 8.68
C ASP A 190 -8.99 16.35 7.18
N LEU A 191 -8.55 15.33 6.45
CA LEU A 191 -8.63 15.34 5.00
C LEU A 191 -10.10 15.44 4.57
N ASP A 192 -10.37 16.20 3.50
CA ASP A 192 -11.66 16.18 2.81
C ASP A 192 -11.82 14.93 1.90
N GLU A 193 -11.13 13.85 2.28
CA GLU A 193 -11.07 12.59 1.56
C GLU A 193 -11.30 11.44 2.53
N GLY A 194 -12.01 10.42 2.08
CA GLY A 194 -12.13 9.14 2.76
C GLY A 194 -11.40 8.04 2.01
N ARG A 195 -10.87 7.09 2.77
CA ARG A 195 -10.21 5.89 2.25
C ARG A 195 -11.27 4.80 2.04
N VAL A 196 -11.30 4.22 0.85
CA VAL A 196 -12.17 3.08 0.48
C VAL A 196 -11.31 1.89 0.03
N VAL A 197 -11.88 0.69 0.06
CA VAL A 197 -11.20 -0.55 -0.37
C VAL A 197 -11.94 -1.16 -1.53
N VAL A 198 -11.23 -1.42 -2.63
CA VAL A 198 -11.77 -2.12 -3.82
C VAL A 198 -10.76 -3.19 -4.23
N ASN A 199 -11.20 -4.43 -4.36
CA ASN A 199 -10.35 -5.56 -4.77
C ASN A 199 -9.04 -5.67 -3.97
N ASN A 200 -9.10 -5.45 -2.65
CA ASN A 200 -7.94 -5.41 -1.73
C ASN A 200 -6.93 -4.27 -1.98
N GLU A 201 -7.28 -3.28 -2.80
CA GLU A 201 -6.52 -2.04 -2.97
C GLU A 201 -7.22 -0.87 -2.28
N TYR A 202 -6.44 0.10 -1.81
CA TYR A 202 -6.93 1.29 -1.12
C TYR A 202 -6.97 2.48 -2.07
N PHE A 203 -8.10 3.18 -2.09
CA PHE A 203 -8.32 4.38 -2.89
C PHE A 203 -8.77 5.53 -1.99
N TRP A 204 -8.51 6.77 -2.44
CA TRP A 204 -8.92 7.98 -1.72
C TRP A 204 -9.90 8.78 -2.54
N ILE A 205 -11.13 8.93 -2.03
CA ILE A 205 -12.20 9.67 -2.70
C ILE A 205 -12.68 10.84 -1.84
N PRO A 206 -13.23 11.92 -2.44
CA PRO A 206 -13.80 13.03 -1.70
C PRO A 206 -14.84 12.57 -0.68
N LYS A 207 -14.84 13.16 0.52
CA LYS A 207 -15.79 12.78 1.59
C LYS A 207 -17.25 12.91 1.15
N SER A 208 -17.55 13.90 0.32
CA SER A 208 -18.87 14.12 -0.26
C SER A 208 -19.37 12.96 -1.12
N LYS A 209 -18.47 12.17 -1.74
CA LYS A 209 -18.81 11.01 -2.58
C LYS A 209 -18.84 9.68 -1.83
N LEU A 210 -18.41 9.63 -0.56
CA LEU A 210 -18.37 8.38 0.21
C LEU A 210 -19.74 7.70 0.36
N PRO A 211 -20.86 8.41 0.65
CA PRO A 211 -22.16 7.77 0.78
C PRO A 211 -22.60 7.09 -0.52
N ASP A 212 -22.50 7.81 -1.64
CA ASP A 212 -22.87 7.30 -2.97
C ASP A 212 -22.00 6.12 -3.38
N PHE A 213 -20.69 6.21 -3.13
CA PHE A 213 -19.77 5.10 -3.39
C PHE A 213 -20.13 3.87 -2.57
N THR A 214 -20.39 4.04 -1.27
CA THR A 214 -20.74 2.93 -0.37
C THR A 214 -22.04 2.25 -0.80
N GLU A 215 -23.03 3.03 -1.25
CA GLU A 215 -24.29 2.47 -1.75
C GLU A 215 -24.09 1.74 -3.08
N ASN A 216 -23.32 2.32 -4.01
CA ASN A 216 -22.96 1.69 -5.27
C ASN A 216 -22.25 0.34 -5.07
N GLU A 217 -21.34 0.23 -4.10
CA GLU A 217 -20.65 -1.02 -3.78
C GLU A 217 -21.61 -2.11 -3.29
N LYS A 218 -22.63 -1.76 -2.50
CA LYS A 218 -23.66 -2.71 -2.06
C LYS A 218 -24.50 -3.21 -3.22
N GLU A 219 -24.96 -2.29 -4.09
CA GLU A 219 -25.77 -2.66 -5.25
C GLU A 219 -24.97 -3.50 -6.25
N LEU A 220 -23.71 -3.11 -6.51
CA LEU A 220 -22.81 -3.88 -7.36
C LEU A 220 -22.60 -5.30 -6.83
N ALA A 221 -22.46 -5.48 -5.51
CA ALA A 221 -22.36 -6.81 -4.90
C ALA A 221 -23.65 -7.63 -5.09
N LYS A 222 -24.83 -7.02 -4.91
CA LYS A 222 -26.12 -7.69 -5.14
C LYS A 222 -26.27 -8.14 -6.60
N VAL A 223 -26.03 -7.23 -7.54
CA VAL A 223 -26.13 -7.51 -8.99
C VAL A 223 -25.11 -8.58 -9.40
N SER A 224 -23.88 -8.53 -8.84
CA SER A 224 -22.85 -9.55 -9.10
C SER A 224 -23.30 -10.95 -8.68
N VAL A 225 -23.96 -11.10 -7.53
CA VAL A 225 -24.48 -12.39 -7.06
C VAL A 225 -25.59 -12.88 -7.97
N GLN A 226 -26.52 -12.01 -8.36
CA GLN A 226 -27.60 -12.35 -9.29
C GLN A 226 -27.05 -12.79 -10.67
N LEU A 227 -26.02 -12.11 -11.18
CA LEU A 227 -25.34 -12.50 -12.42
C LEU A 227 -24.68 -13.87 -12.32
N GLN A 228 -24.05 -14.20 -11.21
CA GLN A 228 -23.44 -15.51 -10.99
C GLN A 228 -24.49 -16.62 -10.99
N ILE A 229 -25.62 -16.40 -10.32
CA ILE A 229 -26.75 -17.34 -10.30
C ILE A 229 -27.29 -17.55 -11.72
N LYS A 230 -27.60 -16.47 -12.45
CA LYS A 230 -28.12 -16.56 -13.82
C LYS A 230 -27.13 -17.22 -14.78
N ASN A 231 -25.83 -16.96 -14.63
CA ASN A 231 -24.79 -17.65 -15.42
C ASN A 231 -24.78 -19.16 -15.14
N ALA A 232 -24.94 -19.58 -13.88
CA ALA A 232 -25.02 -20.99 -13.53
C ALA A 232 -26.30 -21.64 -14.08
N GLU A 233 -27.43 -20.94 -14.04
CA GLU A 233 -28.69 -21.40 -14.67
C GLU A 233 -28.52 -21.57 -16.18
N MET A 234 -27.89 -20.62 -16.87
CA MET A 234 -27.66 -20.67 -18.32
C MET A 234 -26.75 -21.84 -18.73
N GLN A 235 -25.84 -22.27 -17.85
CA GLN A 235 -25.03 -23.48 -18.09
C GLN A 235 -25.85 -24.78 -17.94
N ALA A 236 -26.95 -24.75 -17.18
CA ALA A 236 -27.80 -25.90 -16.94
C ALA A 236 -29.00 -25.99 -17.90
N ILE A 237 -29.51 -24.85 -18.38
CA ILE A 237 -30.71 -24.76 -19.24
C ILE A 237 -30.58 -23.69 -20.33
N THR A 238 -31.28 -23.88 -21.44
CA THR A 238 -31.42 -22.86 -22.48
C THR A 238 -32.43 -21.80 -22.06
N PHE A 239 -32.00 -20.55 -21.96
CA PHE A 239 -32.87 -19.42 -21.61
C PHE A 239 -33.87 -19.11 -22.73
N ASN A 240 -35.11 -18.84 -22.34
CA ASN A 240 -36.11 -18.25 -23.25
C ASN A 240 -35.85 -16.75 -23.46
N GLU A 241 -36.57 -16.11 -24.38
CA GLU A 241 -36.38 -14.69 -24.73
C GLU A 241 -36.50 -13.75 -23.52
N ALA A 242 -37.47 -13.98 -22.63
CA ALA A 242 -37.66 -13.14 -21.44
C ALA A 242 -36.48 -13.25 -20.45
N GLN A 243 -35.97 -14.46 -20.24
CA GLN A 243 -34.80 -14.70 -19.38
C GLN A 243 -33.52 -14.13 -19.97
N GLN A 244 -33.38 -14.16 -21.31
CA GLN A 244 -32.25 -13.52 -21.98
C GLN A 244 -32.29 -12.00 -21.83
N GLU A 245 -33.48 -11.39 -21.89
CA GLU A 245 -33.61 -9.95 -21.72
C GLU A 245 -33.34 -9.53 -20.27
N GLU A 246 -33.91 -10.23 -19.28
CA GLU A 246 -33.60 -10.02 -17.85
C GLU A 246 -32.09 -10.11 -17.59
N PHE A 247 -31.42 -11.10 -18.20
CA PHE A 247 -29.97 -11.26 -18.05
C PHE A 247 -29.18 -10.10 -18.66
N LYS A 248 -29.58 -9.58 -19.83
CA LYS A 248 -28.95 -8.41 -20.45
C LYS A 248 -29.15 -7.14 -19.61
N GLU A 249 -30.34 -6.92 -19.06
CA GLU A 249 -30.61 -5.81 -18.16
C GLU A 249 -29.72 -5.87 -16.92
N LEU A 250 -29.55 -7.07 -16.36
CA LEU A 250 -28.66 -7.31 -15.23
C LEU A 250 -27.19 -7.02 -15.56
N GLN A 251 -26.74 -7.41 -16.76
CA GLN A 251 -25.39 -7.08 -17.24
C GLN A 251 -25.22 -5.57 -17.43
N ALA A 252 -26.21 -4.88 -17.97
CA ALA A 252 -26.17 -3.43 -18.14
C ALA A 252 -26.07 -2.71 -16.78
N GLN A 253 -26.90 -3.09 -15.80
CA GLN A 253 -26.84 -2.56 -14.44
C GLN A 253 -25.47 -2.77 -13.80
N TYR A 254 -24.90 -3.98 -13.95
CA TYR A 254 -23.56 -4.27 -13.44
C TYR A 254 -22.49 -3.37 -14.06
N MET A 255 -22.54 -3.16 -15.38
CA MET A 255 -21.61 -2.29 -16.09
C MET A 255 -21.76 -0.82 -15.67
N ASP A 256 -22.98 -0.35 -15.43
CA ASP A 256 -23.25 1.01 -14.95
C ASP A 256 -22.67 1.21 -13.54
N HIS A 257 -22.86 0.25 -12.63
CA HIS A 257 -22.25 0.30 -11.30
C HIS A 257 -20.72 0.27 -11.34
N LEU A 258 -20.12 -0.50 -12.27
CA LEU A 258 -18.67 -0.49 -12.48
C LEU A 258 -18.17 0.86 -13.00
N LYS A 259 -18.93 1.49 -13.90
CA LYS A 259 -18.61 2.82 -14.42
C LYS A 259 -18.67 3.88 -13.32
N ALA A 260 -19.74 3.87 -12.52
CA ALA A 260 -19.89 4.77 -11.37
C ALA A 260 -18.75 4.60 -10.35
N ARG A 261 -18.35 3.36 -10.06
CA ARG A 261 -17.16 3.07 -9.22
C ARG A 261 -15.91 3.72 -9.79
N ARG A 262 -15.65 3.55 -11.11
CA ARG A 262 -14.47 4.13 -11.78
C ARG A 262 -14.46 5.65 -11.75
N GLU A 263 -15.60 6.28 -11.98
CA GLU A 263 -15.77 7.74 -11.94
C GLU A 263 -15.58 8.31 -10.54
N ALA A 264 -16.00 7.56 -9.51
CA ALA A 264 -15.82 7.96 -8.11
C ALA A 264 -14.35 7.90 -7.67
N ILE A 265 -13.62 6.84 -8.07
CA ILE A 265 -12.17 6.70 -7.82
C ILE A 265 -11.39 7.76 -8.61
N GLY A 266 -11.88 8.15 -9.79
CA GLY A 266 -11.31 9.21 -10.61
C GLY A 266 -10.05 8.79 -11.39
N SER A 267 -9.78 9.47 -12.50
CA SER A 267 -8.58 9.27 -13.32
C SER A 267 -7.32 9.95 -12.75
N GLU A 268 -7.43 10.80 -11.72
CA GLU A 268 -6.23 11.37 -11.06
C GLU A 268 -5.37 10.33 -10.32
N GLU A 269 -5.89 9.12 -10.15
CA GLU A 269 -5.12 7.95 -9.74
C GLU A 269 -4.26 7.34 -10.86
N GLU A 270 -4.35 7.86 -12.10
CA GLU A 270 -3.51 7.45 -13.23
C GLU A 270 -2.03 7.67 -12.93
N GLU A 271 -1.24 6.68 -13.35
CA GLU A 271 0.11 6.39 -12.89
C GLU A 271 1.03 7.61 -12.94
N LEU A 272 1.34 8.17 -11.77
CA LEU A 272 2.57 8.93 -11.59
C LEU A 272 3.72 8.00 -11.98
N HIS A 273 4.43 8.39 -13.04
CA HIS A 273 5.56 7.66 -13.58
C HIS A 273 6.74 8.63 -13.75
N LEU A 274 7.94 8.10 -13.56
CA LEU A 274 9.16 8.83 -13.90
C LEU A 274 9.53 8.53 -15.35
N SER A 275 9.18 9.44 -16.25
CA SER A 275 9.76 9.50 -17.60
C SER A 275 11.18 10.06 -17.53
N ILE A 276 12.04 9.63 -18.45
CA ILE A 276 13.40 10.15 -18.65
C ILE A 276 13.31 11.60 -19.15
#